data_AF-A0A0D7WVS6-F1
#
_entry.id   AF-A0A0D7WVS6-F1
#
_cell.length_a   1.000
_cell.length_b   1.000
_cell.length_c   1.000
_cell.angle_alpha   90.00
_cell.angle_beta   90.00
_cell.angle_gamma   90.00
#
_symmetry.space_group_name_H-M   'P 1'
#
loop_
_entity.id
_entity.type
_entity.pdbx_description
1 polymer ?
#
loop_
_entity_poly.entity_id
_entity_poly.type
_entity_poly.pdbx_seq_one_letter_code
_entity_poly.pdbx_strand_id
1 'polypeptide(L)'
;MGDNNSSFKTSGFNFELINSIQQNVNLIRSFSPINEHANKSFKLFSPITKNVQDITGAFHSVTLNVNQIMNMDLLTNHFNEACERNAKDGWCMSAHMTIGEYKSIAKEEGSQVTKDRLFVRAFESDNYDLYKRETDYITTTAQEGWQDFYDECFYSNNNEKYKAVVPSLVSAIEHELSYEQSDEIGKRLIRRVQSSLVQTGDTSSIIYAISASVLNLLRNIAFGYRGFTEDRMPLINRNWVLHGRDNPTLWNKKDVYRLITMISALRMLNEWNSLVWSQQSEDDPSSVIFD
;
A
#
# COMPACT_ATOMS: atom_id res chain seq x y z
N MET A 1 -41.26 22.77 38.74
CA MET A 1 -39.98 22.10 39.04
C MET A 1 -40.15 20.64 38.69
N GLY A 2 -39.74 20.26 37.49
CA GLY A 2 -39.73 18.88 37.04
C GLY A 2 -38.46 18.73 36.21
N ASP A 3 -37.49 18.00 36.74
CA ASP A 3 -36.28 17.66 36.01
C ASP A 3 -36.32 16.18 35.66
N ASN A 4 -36.21 15.95 34.36
CA ASN A 4 -36.27 14.67 33.68
C ASN A 4 -35.01 13.87 33.92
N ASN A 5 -35.22 12.61 34.28
CA ASN A 5 -34.20 11.57 34.36
C ASN A 5 -33.88 11.10 32.93
N SER A 6 -32.65 11.33 32.44
CA SER A 6 -32.16 10.70 31.20
C SER A 6 -31.01 9.76 31.53
N SER A 7 -31.33 8.47 31.65
CA SER A 7 -30.32 7.41 31.70
C SER A 7 -29.73 7.25 30.30
N PHE A 8 -28.58 7.86 30.06
CA PHE A 8 -27.83 7.67 28.82
C PHE A 8 -27.41 6.20 28.68
N LYS A 9 -27.70 5.61 27.52
CA LYS A 9 -27.31 4.25 27.10
C LYS A 9 -25.78 4.16 26.93
N THR A 10 -25.05 3.98 28.01
CA THR A 10 -23.57 3.89 28.02
C THR A 10 -23.03 2.49 27.67
N SER A 11 -23.87 1.45 27.69
CA SER A 11 -23.41 0.07 27.47
C SER A 11 -23.16 -0.29 26.00
N GLY A 12 -23.93 0.26 25.06
CA GLY A 12 -23.76 -0.01 23.62
C GLY A 12 -22.54 0.68 23.01
N PHE A 13 -22.28 1.93 23.42
CA PHE A 13 -21.17 2.74 22.92
C PHE A 13 -19.79 2.15 23.30
N ASN A 14 -19.69 1.56 24.48
CA ASN A 14 -18.47 0.88 24.92
C ASN A 14 -18.19 -0.40 24.12
N PHE A 15 -19.22 -1.11 23.67
CA PHE A 15 -19.05 -2.33 22.89
C PHE A 15 -18.57 -2.05 21.47
N GLU A 16 -19.14 -1.04 20.82
CA GLU A 16 -18.72 -0.58 19.48
C GLU A 16 -17.29 -0.02 19.49
N LEU A 17 -16.93 0.73 20.53
CA LEU A 17 -15.58 1.27 20.71
C LEU A 17 -14.53 0.15 20.91
N ILE A 18 -14.86 -0.86 21.72
CA ILE A 18 -13.98 -2.02 21.93
C ILE A 18 -13.78 -2.79 20.62
N ASN A 19 -14.85 -3.02 19.85
CA ASN A 19 -14.75 -3.71 18.57
C ASN A 19 -13.89 -2.93 17.55
N SER A 20 -14.04 -1.61 17.49
CA SER A 20 -13.23 -0.76 16.60
C SER A 20 -11.75 -0.76 16.98
N ILE A 21 -11.44 -0.71 18.28
CA ILE A 21 -10.04 -0.83 18.77
C ILE A 21 -9.48 -2.21 18.41
N GLN A 22 -10.27 -3.28 18.57
CA GLN A 22 -9.86 -4.64 18.24
C GLN A 22 -9.54 -4.80 16.75
N GLN A 23 -10.38 -4.25 15.87
CA GLN A 23 -10.18 -4.25 14.42
C GLN A 23 -8.90 -3.51 14.02
N ASN A 24 -8.64 -2.35 14.62
CA ASN A 24 -7.44 -1.56 14.34
C ASN A 24 -6.15 -2.20 14.87
N VAL A 25 -6.21 -2.86 16.03
CA VAL A 25 -5.09 -3.66 16.55
C VAL A 25 -4.82 -4.85 15.63
N ASN A 26 -5.86 -5.50 15.10
CA ASN A 26 -5.72 -6.60 14.15
C ASN A 26 -5.14 -6.12 12.81
N LEU A 27 -5.51 -4.92 12.35
CA LEU A 27 -4.94 -4.25 11.18
C LEU A 27 -3.44 -3.95 11.37
N ILE A 28 -3.03 -3.40 12.52
CA ILE A 28 -1.61 -3.15 12.82
C ILE A 28 -0.82 -4.47 12.91
N ARG A 29 -1.45 -5.54 13.40
CA ARG A 29 -0.86 -6.88 13.46
C ARG A 29 -0.75 -7.54 12.09
N SER A 30 -1.69 -7.32 11.18
CA SER A 30 -1.62 -7.88 9.81
C SER A 30 -0.50 -7.23 8.98
N PHE A 31 -0.07 -6.01 9.33
CA PHE A 31 1.14 -5.39 8.78
C PHE A 31 2.45 -5.88 9.43
N SER A 32 2.38 -6.75 10.45
CA SER A 32 3.54 -7.19 11.23
C SER A 32 3.87 -8.70 11.16
N PRO A 33 3.82 -9.41 10.01
CA PRO A 33 4.36 -10.77 10.00
C PRO A 33 5.88 -10.82 10.13
N ILE A 34 6.61 -9.70 9.95
CA ILE A 34 8.08 -9.71 9.91
C ILE A 34 8.67 -8.54 10.69
N ASN A 35 8.72 -8.65 12.03
CA ASN A 35 9.80 -8.02 12.81
C ASN A 35 9.83 -8.50 14.27
N GLU A 36 10.86 -9.28 14.62
CA GLU A 36 11.18 -9.69 16.00
C GLU A 36 11.41 -8.49 16.95
N HIS A 37 11.67 -7.31 16.38
CA HIS A 37 11.81 -6.05 17.10
C HIS A 37 10.50 -5.41 17.57
N ALA A 38 9.37 -5.62 16.87
CA ALA A 38 8.05 -5.14 17.32
C ALA A 38 7.58 -5.87 18.59
N ASN A 39 7.93 -7.15 18.71
CA ASN A 39 7.65 -7.97 19.89
C ASN A 39 8.45 -7.55 21.13
N LYS A 40 9.64 -6.97 20.98
CA LYS A 40 10.42 -6.42 22.12
C LYS A 40 9.76 -5.17 22.70
N SER A 41 9.25 -4.29 21.85
CA SER A 41 8.47 -3.12 22.29
C SER A 41 7.15 -3.53 22.93
N PHE A 42 6.51 -4.60 22.44
CA PHE A 42 5.27 -5.13 23.02
C PHE A 42 5.46 -5.86 24.38
N LYS A 43 6.61 -6.52 24.59
CA LYS A 43 6.95 -7.13 25.89
C LYS A 43 7.09 -6.11 27.01
N LEU A 44 7.39 -4.84 26.71
CA LEU A 44 7.36 -3.76 27.72
C LEU A 44 5.96 -3.44 28.23
N PHE A 45 4.90 -3.83 27.49
CA PHE A 45 3.50 -3.57 27.86
C PHE A 45 2.81 -4.76 28.54
N SER A 46 3.51 -5.89 28.74
CA SER A 46 2.91 -7.08 29.38
C SER A 46 2.40 -6.86 30.82
N PRO A 47 2.95 -5.95 31.66
CA PRO A 47 2.41 -5.71 32.99
C PRO A 47 1.02 -5.03 33.00
N ILE A 48 0.59 -4.41 31.89
CA ILE A 48 -0.66 -3.65 31.82
C ILE A 48 -1.90 -4.56 31.78
N THR A 49 -1.74 -5.84 31.44
CA THR A 49 -2.86 -6.78 31.30
C THR A 49 -3.42 -7.31 32.62
N LYS A 50 -2.78 -7.02 33.78
CA LYS A 50 -3.17 -7.65 35.06
C LYS A 50 -4.06 -6.81 35.97
N ASN A 51 -4.20 -5.50 35.77
CA ASN A 51 -4.99 -4.62 36.66
C ASN A 51 -6.12 -3.89 35.92
N VAL A 52 -6.99 -4.63 35.23
CA VAL A 52 -8.16 -4.07 34.53
C VAL A 52 -9.15 -3.37 35.47
N GLN A 53 -9.16 -3.69 36.77
CA GLN A 53 -10.04 -3.03 37.76
C GLN A 53 -9.53 -1.63 38.18
N ASP A 54 -8.21 -1.41 38.26
CA ASP A 54 -7.63 -0.10 38.58
C ASP A 54 -7.78 0.92 37.42
N ILE A 55 -7.94 0.42 36.19
CA ILE A 55 -8.08 1.25 34.98
C ILE A 55 -9.45 1.98 34.99
N THR A 56 -10.48 1.42 35.62
CA THR A 56 -11.82 2.05 35.70
C THR A 56 -11.81 3.39 36.46
N GLY A 57 -10.95 3.51 37.48
CA GLY A 57 -10.72 4.77 38.19
C GLY A 57 -9.87 5.76 37.39
N ALA A 58 -8.92 5.26 36.60
CA ALA A 58 -8.09 6.07 35.71
C ALA A 58 -8.88 6.63 34.52
N PHE A 59 -9.95 5.98 34.06
CA PHE A 59 -10.77 6.45 32.93
C PHE A 59 -11.50 7.78 33.17
N HIS A 60 -11.77 8.17 34.42
CA HIS A 60 -12.26 9.53 34.69
C HIS A 60 -11.20 10.62 34.43
N SER A 61 -9.90 10.26 34.50
CA SER A 61 -8.77 11.10 34.10
C SER A 61 -8.32 10.90 32.64
N VAL A 62 -8.81 9.85 31.97
CA VAL A 62 -8.78 9.69 30.50
C VAL A 62 -10.05 10.28 29.89
N THR A 63 -10.44 11.46 30.36
CA THR A 63 -11.06 12.50 29.52
C THR A 63 -10.02 13.12 28.57
N LEU A 64 -8.95 12.39 28.25
CA LEU A 64 -8.05 12.67 27.16
C LEU A 64 -8.63 12.06 25.88
N ASN A 65 -9.42 12.93 25.24
CA ASN A 65 -9.59 13.06 23.80
C ASN A 65 -10.43 12.01 23.07
N VAL A 66 -11.75 12.22 23.19
CA VAL A 66 -12.69 12.09 22.06
C VAL A 66 -12.18 12.80 20.78
N ASN A 67 -11.29 13.79 20.90
CA ASN A 67 -10.59 14.43 19.77
C ASN A 67 -9.57 13.52 19.03
N GLN A 68 -9.16 12.37 19.59
CA GLN A 68 -8.27 11.43 18.88
C GLN A 68 -9.06 10.50 17.94
N ILE A 69 -10.30 10.17 18.28
CA ILE A 69 -11.24 9.46 17.38
C ILE A 69 -11.65 10.38 16.22
N MET A 70 -11.82 11.69 16.51
CA MET A 70 -12.01 12.75 15.51
C MET A 70 -10.76 13.02 14.64
N ASN A 71 -9.63 12.35 14.91
CA ASN A 71 -8.35 12.54 14.23
C ASN A 71 -8.00 11.39 13.26
N MET A 72 -8.79 10.30 13.25
CA MET A 72 -8.58 9.19 12.31
C MET A 72 -9.05 9.54 10.90
N ASP A 73 -10.20 10.22 10.79
CA ASP A 73 -10.65 10.79 9.51
C ASP A 73 -9.62 11.80 8.98
N LEU A 74 -9.05 12.62 9.87
CA LEU A 74 -7.98 13.55 9.52
C LEU A 74 -6.71 12.83 9.08
N LEU A 75 -6.34 11.73 9.76
CA LEU A 75 -5.17 10.91 9.42
C LEU A 75 -5.32 10.28 8.03
N THR A 76 -6.49 9.69 7.75
CA THR A 76 -6.83 9.11 6.45
C THR A 76 -6.89 10.19 5.38
N ASN A 77 -7.58 11.31 5.61
CA ASN A 77 -7.68 12.39 4.62
C ASN A 77 -6.29 12.92 4.24
N HIS A 78 -5.43 13.16 5.22
CA HIS A 78 -4.04 13.55 4.96
C HIS A 78 -3.22 12.46 4.25
N PHE A 79 -3.58 11.19 4.39
CA PHE A 79 -2.92 10.10 3.69
C PHE A 79 -3.43 9.95 2.25
N ASN A 80 -4.74 10.08 2.03
CA ASN A 80 -5.37 10.16 0.71
C ASN A 80 -4.74 11.28 -0.12
N GLU A 81 -4.61 12.47 0.46
CA GLU A 81 -3.93 13.60 -0.19
C GLU A 81 -2.47 13.27 -0.54
N ALA A 82 -1.74 12.58 0.34
CA ALA A 82 -0.38 12.16 0.05
C ALA A 82 -0.32 11.16 -1.12
N CYS A 83 -1.23 10.17 -1.11
CA CYS A 83 -1.40 9.21 -2.19
C CYS A 83 -1.70 9.87 -3.54
N GLU A 84 -2.60 10.85 -3.57
CA GLU A 84 -2.94 11.60 -4.78
C GLU A 84 -1.77 12.44 -5.28
N ARG A 85 -1.09 13.16 -4.38
CA ARG A 85 0.03 14.03 -4.73
C ARG A 85 1.22 13.25 -5.27
N ASN A 86 1.58 12.14 -4.63
CA ASN A 86 2.71 11.32 -5.09
C ASN A 86 2.36 10.56 -6.38
N ALA A 87 1.11 10.11 -6.55
CA ALA A 87 0.70 9.44 -7.78
C ALA A 87 0.79 10.34 -9.02
N LYS A 88 0.51 11.63 -8.89
CA LYS A 88 0.70 12.61 -9.99
C LYS A 88 2.14 12.64 -10.51
N ASP A 89 3.09 12.38 -9.62
CA ASP A 89 4.53 12.37 -9.91
C ASP A 89 5.08 10.96 -10.22
N GLY A 90 4.19 9.97 -10.38
CA GLY A 90 4.56 8.60 -10.76
C GLY A 90 4.98 7.69 -9.62
N TRP A 91 4.65 8.03 -8.37
CA TRP A 91 5.01 7.26 -7.19
C TRP A 91 3.78 6.78 -6.40
N CYS A 92 3.83 5.55 -5.87
CA CYS A 92 2.87 5.02 -4.91
C CYS A 92 3.60 4.56 -3.64
N MET A 93 2.84 4.28 -2.58
CA MET A 93 3.40 3.70 -1.37
C MET A 93 3.64 2.21 -1.56
N SER A 94 4.88 1.78 -1.35
CA SER A 94 5.29 0.36 -1.37
C SER A 94 5.11 -0.29 0.00
N ALA A 95 5.25 -1.63 0.07
CA ALA A 95 4.96 -2.42 1.26
C ALA A 95 5.82 -2.04 2.48
N HIS A 96 7.08 -1.68 2.28
CA HIS A 96 8.03 -1.38 3.36
C HIS A 96 8.34 0.11 3.54
N MET A 97 7.76 0.99 2.71
CA MET A 97 7.84 2.43 2.94
C MET A 97 6.93 2.82 4.10
N THR A 98 7.42 3.66 5.02
CA THR A 98 6.60 4.10 6.15
C THR A 98 5.59 5.16 5.72
N ILE A 99 4.39 5.16 6.31
CA ILE A 99 3.38 6.19 6.09
C ILE A 99 3.94 7.59 6.38
N GLY A 100 4.75 7.73 7.44
CA GLY A 100 5.36 8.99 7.82
C GLY A 100 6.30 9.54 6.75
N GLU A 101 7.20 8.69 6.24
CA GLU A 101 8.12 9.04 5.17
C GLU A 101 7.36 9.39 3.88
N TYR A 102 6.43 8.54 3.43
CA TYR A 102 5.63 8.77 2.24
C TYR A 102 4.85 10.10 2.30
N LYS A 103 4.22 10.39 3.45
CA LYS A 103 3.52 11.67 3.68
C LYS A 103 4.47 12.85 3.73
N SER A 104 5.68 12.69 4.27
CA SER A 104 6.67 13.77 4.31
C SER A 104 7.07 14.19 2.89
N ILE A 105 7.36 13.22 2.01
CA ILE A 105 7.69 13.46 0.61
C ILE A 105 6.53 14.16 -0.12
N ALA A 106 5.27 13.78 0.17
CA ALA A 106 4.10 14.41 -0.45
C ALA A 106 3.86 15.87 -0.02
N LYS A 107 4.34 16.25 1.17
CA LYS A 107 4.21 17.61 1.73
C LYS A 107 5.27 18.57 1.19
N GLU A 108 6.37 18.05 0.69
CA GLU A 108 7.44 18.87 0.13
C GLU A 108 6.92 19.67 -1.06
N GLU A 109 6.98 20.99 -0.92
CA GLU A 109 6.67 21.92 -1.99
C GLU A 109 7.82 21.92 -2.99
N GLY A 110 7.56 21.58 -4.25
CA GLY A 110 8.60 21.50 -5.25
C GLY A 110 8.16 20.87 -6.56
N SER A 111 9.09 20.86 -7.52
CA SER A 111 8.89 20.16 -8.79
C SER A 111 8.97 18.64 -8.60
N GLN A 112 8.47 17.90 -9.59
CA GLN A 112 8.62 16.44 -9.69
C GLN A 112 10.08 15.98 -9.47
N VAL A 113 11.06 16.77 -9.90
CA VAL A 113 12.50 16.47 -9.72
C VAL A 113 12.88 16.42 -8.24
N THR A 114 12.34 17.31 -7.42
CA THR A 114 12.60 17.32 -5.98
C THR A 114 12.06 16.06 -5.33
N LYS A 115 10.82 15.67 -5.67
CA LYS A 115 10.19 14.45 -5.15
C LYS A 115 10.90 13.19 -5.62
N ASP A 116 11.28 13.11 -6.89
CA ASP A 116 12.10 12.01 -7.43
C ASP A 116 13.37 11.80 -6.61
N ARG A 117 14.07 12.89 -6.28
CA ARG A 117 15.28 12.83 -5.45
C ARG A 117 14.99 12.33 -4.05
N LEU A 118 13.86 12.71 -3.44
CA LEU A 118 13.49 12.27 -2.09
C LEU A 118 13.13 10.78 -2.07
N PHE A 119 12.36 10.30 -3.04
CA PHE A 119 12.09 8.87 -3.18
C PHE A 119 13.37 8.07 -3.43
N VAL A 120 14.23 8.52 -4.35
CA VAL A 120 15.55 7.88 -4.56
C VAL A 120 16.36 7.88 -3.27
N ARG A 121 16.37 8.99 -2.52
CA ARG A 121 17.07 9.06 -1.23
C ARG A 121 16.51 8.06 -0.21
N ALA A 122 15.20 7.88 -0.13
CA ALA A 122 14.57 6.89 0.77
C ALA A 122 15.03 5.46 0.44
N PHE A 123 15.16 5.13 -0.85
CA PHE A 123 15.68 3.83 -1.30
C PHE A 123 17.17 3.63 -0.98
N GLU A 124 17.97 4.69 -1.06
CA GLU A 124 19.44 4.61 -0.93
C GLU A 124 19.95 4.95 0.48
N SER A 125 19.11 5.48 1.37
CA SER A 125 19.46 5.77 2.76
C SER A 125 19.67 4.50 3.58
N ASP A 126 20.33 4.66 4.73
CA ASP A 126 20.53 3.59 5.72
C ASP A 126 21.09 2.30 5.12
N ASN A 127 22.10 2.43 4.26
CA ASN A 127 22.72 1.32 3.55
C ASN A 127 21.71 0.53 2.69
N TYR A 128 20.86 1.25 1.96
CA TYR A 128 19.84 0.70 1.07
C TYR A 128 18.79 -0.17 1.78
N ASP A 129 18.46 0.15 3.04
CA ASP A 129 17.54 -0.66 3.87
C ASP A 129 16.16 -0.83 3.21
N LEU A 130 15.54 0.28 2.78
CA LEU A 130 14.25 0.21 2.08
C LEU A 130 14.36 -0.62 0.80
N TYR A 131 15.37 -0.35 -0.04
CA TYR A 131 15.58 -1.12 -1.27
C TYR A 131 15.71 -2.62 -1.02
N LYS A 132 16.50 -3.03 -0.03
CA LYS A 132 16.69 -4.44 0.33
C LYS A 132 15.38 -5.07 0.78
N ARG A 133 14.65 -4.42 1.70
CA ARG A 133 13.37 -4.96 2.16
C ARG A 133 12.35 -5.09 1.03
N GLU A 134 12.27 -4.12 0.13
CA GLU A 134 11.36 -4.18 -1.02
C GLU A 134 11.73 -5.30 -1.99
N THR A 135 13.01 -5.46 -2.31
CA THR A 135 13.49 -6.51 -3.22
C THR A 135 13.39 -7.90 -2.60
N ASP A 136 13.72 -8.05 -1.31
CA ASP A 136 13.53 -9.28 -0.54
C ASP A 136 12.04 -9.65 -0.47
N TYR A 137 11.16 -8.69 -0.20
CA TYR A 137 9.71 -8.92 -0.18
C TYR A 137 9.18 -9.40 -1.53
N ILE A 138 9.53 -8.70 -2.61
CA ILE A 138 9.09 -9.08 -3.96
C ILE A 138 9.56 -10.50 -4.30
N THR A 139 10.83 -10.82 -4.04
CA THR A 139 11.41 -12.12 -4.39
C THR A 139 10.85 -13.24 -3.53
N THR A 140 10.83 -13.07 -2.21
CA THR A 140 10.46 -14.15 -1.27
C THR A 140 8.97 -14.49 -1.30
N THR A 141 8.12 -13.55 -1.73
CA THR A 141 6.69 -13.79 -1.86
C THR A 141 6.29 -14.23 -3.28
N ALA A 142 7.17 -14.11 -4.28
CA ALA A 142 6.85 -14.43 -5.67
C ALA A 142 6.55 -15.92 -5.88
N GLN A 143 5.69 -16.19 -6.85
CA GLN A 143 5.36 -17.56 -7.27
C GLN A 143 6.61 -18.27 -7.82
N GLU A 144 6.60 -19.61 -7.75
CA GLU A 144 7.69 -20.44 -8.28
C GLU A 144 8.01 -20.09 -9.74
N GLY A 145 9.30 -19.92 -10.06
CA GLY A 145 9.77 -19.46 -11.38
C GLY A 145 9.87 -17.94 -11.56
N TRP A 146 9.08 -17.15 -10.82
CA TRP A 146 9.21 -15.68 -10.83
C TRP A 146 10.26 -15.15 -9.86
N GLN A 147 10.64 -15.94 -8.86
CA GLN A 147 11.71 -15.59 -7.91
C GLN A 147 13.03 -15.33 -8.65
N ASP A 148 13.49 -16.29 -9.46
CA ASP A 148 14.72 -16.16 -10.26
C ASP A 148 14.65 -14.96 -11.23
N PHE A 149 13.47 -14.74 -11.83
CA PHE A 149 13.24 -13.58 -12.70
C PHE A 149 13.44 -12.25 -11.97
N TYR A 150 12.91 -12.13 -10.76
CA TYR A 150 13.09 -10.93 -9.93
C TYR A 150 14.54 -10.76 -9.46
N ASP A 151 15.21 -11.84 -9.07
CA ASP A 151 16.64 -11.82 -8.73
C ASP A 151 17.49 -11.31 -9.91
N GLU A 152 17.22 -11.78 -11.13
CA GLU A 152 17.88 -11.28 -12.34
C GLU A 152 17.59 -9.79 -12.61
N CYS A 153 16.36 -9.35 -12.36
CA CYS A 153 15.98 -7.93 -12.47
C CYS A 153 16.77 -7.08 -11.47
N PHE A 154 16.84 -7.49 -10.20
CA PHE A 154 17.54 -6.73 -9.15
C PHE A 154 19.05 -6.79 -9.31
N TYR A 155 19.61 -7.91 -9.76
CA TYR A 155 21.00 -7.99 -10.21
C TYR A 155 21.28 -7.00 -11.34
N SER A 156 20.40 -6.94 -12.34
CA SER A 156 20.53 -5.99 -13.46
C SER A 156 20.47 -4.54 -12.99
N ASN A 157 19.58 -4.20 -12.05
CA ASN A 157 19.52 -2.87 -11.44
C ASN A 157 20.83 -2.53 -10.70
N ASN A 158 21.32 -3.44 -9.85
CA ASN A 158 22.55 -3.25 -9.08
C ASN A 158 23.80 -3.05 -9.98
N ASN A 159 23.74 -3.53 -11.22
CA ASN A 159 24.80 -3.39 -12.23
C ASN A 159 24.49 -2.32 -13.30
N GLU A 160 23.56 -1.41 -13.01
CA GLU A 160 23.16 -0.28 -13.86
C GLU A 160 22.69 -0.69 -15.27
N LYS A 161 22.15 -1.90 -15.41
CA LYS A 161 21.64 -2.44 -16.69
C LYS A 161 20.20 -1.99 -16.95
N TYR A 162 19.92 -0.68 -16.84
CA TYR A 162 18.58 -0.08 -16.95
C TYR A 162 17.83 -0.45 -18.23
N LYS A 163 18.55 -0.59 -19.34
CA LYS A 163 18.01 -0.99 -20.65
C LYS A 163 17.39 -2.38 -20.66
N ALA A 164 17.86 -3.26 -19.78
CA ALA A 164 17.32 -4.60 -19.61
C ALA A 164 16.28 -4.65 -18.48
N VAL A 165 16.59 -4.08 -17.31
CA VAL A 165 15.70 -4.21 -16.15
C VAL A 165 14.38 -3.45 -16.30
N VAL A 166 14.35 -2.30 -16.99
CA VAL A 166 13.10 -1.55 -17.18
C VAL A 166 12.04 -2.35 -17.96
N PRO A 167 12.30 -2.88 -19.17
CA PRO A 167 11.31 -3.68 -19.87
C PRO A 167 10.94 -4.94 -19.09
N SER A 168 11.89 -5.59 -18.41
CA SER A 168 11.60 -6.76 -17.56
C SER A 168 10.62 -6.44 -16.42
N LEU A 169 10.86 -5.37 -15.66
CA LEU A 169 9.96 -4.98 -14.57
C LEU A 169 8.61 -4.46 -15.07
N VAL A 170 8.55 -3.86 -16.27
CA VAL A 170 7.27 -3.52 -16.90
C VAL A 170 6.46 -4.79 -17.20
N SER A 171 7.10 -5.86 -17.68
CA SER A 171 6.45 -7.17 -17.86
C SER A 171 6.03 -7.81 -16.53
N ALA A 172 6.82 -7.67 -15.48
CA ALA A 172 6.46 -8.13 -14.15
C ALA A 172 5.18 -7.48 -13.62
N ILE A 173 4.96 -6.19 -13.87
CA ILE A 173 3.70 -5.53 -13.50
C ILE A 173 2.50 -6.23 -14.16
N GLU A 174 2.62 -6.68 -15.41
CA GLU A 174 1.53 -7.43 -16.05
C GLU A 174 1.27 -8.77 -15.35
N HIS A 175 2.33 -9.46 -14.94
CA HIS A 175 2.21 -10.68 -14.15
C HIS A 175 1.49 -10.45 -12.82
N GLU A 176 1.89 -9.44 -12.05
CA GLU A 176 1.27 -9.13 -10.75
C GLU A 176 -0.21 -8.75 -10.89
N LEU A 177 -0.59 -8.13 -12.01
CA LEU A 177 -2.00 -7.82 -12.29
C LEU A 177 -2.80 -9.06 -12.72
N SER A 178 -2.13 -10.07 -13.30
CA SER A 178 -2.75 -11.30 -13.80
C SER A 178 -2.93 -12.41 -12.74
N TYR A 179 -2.72 -12.10 -11.46
CA TYR A 179 -2.71 -13.04 -10.34
C TYR A 179 -3.95 -13.98 -10.28
N GLU A 180 -5.11 -13.54 -10.78
CA GLU A 180 -6.33 -14.36 -10.87
C GLU A 180 -6.42 -15.26 -12.12
N GLN A 181 -5.31 -15.55 -12.82
CA GLN A 181 -5.27 -16.36 -14.05
C GLN A 181 -6.32 -15.94 -15.10
N SER A 182 -6.29 -14.66 -15.45
CA SER A 182 -7.20 -14.08 -16.44
C SER A 182 -6.53 -13.97 -17.81
N ASP A 183 -7.26 -14.31 -18.88
CA ASP A 183 -6.85 -14.04 -20.28
C ASP A 183 -6.92 -12.54 -20.65
N GLU A 184 -7.30 -11.68 -19.70
CA GLU A 184 -7.44 -10.25 -19.96
C GLU A 184 -6.09 -9.52 -19.97
N ILE A 185 -5.91 -8.69 -20.99
CA ILE A 185 -4.73 -7.84 -21.16
C ILE A 185 -5.09 -6.35 -21.15
N GLY A 186 -4.13 -5.51 -20.81
CA GLY A 186 -4.22 -4.06 -20.91
C GLY A 186 -5.42 -3.46 -20.17
N LYS A 187 -6.27 -2.67 -20.86
CA LYS A 187 -7.38 -1.94 -20.21
C LYS A 187 -8.43 -2.85 -19.55
N ARG A 188 -8.58 -4.10 -19.99
CA ARG A 188 -9.53 -5.05 -19.38
C ARG A 188 -9.02 -5.49 -18.01
N LEU A 189 -7.75 -5.88 -17.95
CA LEU A 189 -7.02 -6.21 -16.73
C LEU A 189 -7.12 -5.09 -15.68
N ILE A 190 -6.91 -3.84 -16.09
CA ILE A 190 -7.01 -2.68 -15.20
C ILE A 190 -8.43 -2.40 -14.67
N ARG A 191 -9.47 -2.81 -15.42
CA ARG A 191 -10.86 -2.70 -14.93
C ARG A 191 -11.14 -3.78 -13.89
N ARG A 192 -10.70 -5.01 -14.14
CA ARG A 192 -10.81 -6.11 -13.18
C ARG A 192 -10.09 -5.80 -11.87
N VAL A 193 -8.85 -5.32 -11.96
CA VAL A 193 -8.07 -4.90 -10.78
C VAL A 193 -8.75 -3.75 -10.03
N GLN A 194 -9.44 -2.83 -10.72
CA GLN A 194 -10.28 -1.84 -10.02
C GLN A 194 -11.42 -2.51 -9.26
N SER A 195 -12.09 -3.48 -9.88
CA SER A 195 -13.19 -4.21 -9.27
C SER A 195 -12.75 -5.06 -8.08
N SER A 196 -11.50 -5.55 -8.02
CA SER A 196 -11.00 -6.27 -6.85
C SER A 196 -10.49 -5.33 -5.74
N LEU A 197 -9.81 -4.25 -6.09
CA LEU A 197 -9.19 -3.34 -5.12
C LEU A 197 -10.14 -2.34 -4.42
N VAL A 198 -11.35 -2.11 -4.97
CA VAL A 198 -12.29 -1.09 -4.49
C VAL A 198 -13.58 -1.70 -3.90
N GLN A 199 -13.58 -3.00 -3.62
CA GLN A 199 -14.78 -3.77 -3.24
C GLN A 199 -15.48 -3.32 -1.96
N THR A 200 -14.80 -2.66 -1.03
CA THR A 200 -15.33 -2.48 0.34
C THR A 200 -16.25 -1.27 0.52
N GLY A 201 -16.43 -0.39 -0.47
CA GLY A 201 -17.27 0.82 -0.34
C GLY A 201 -16.77 1.85 0.69
N ASP A 202 -15.84 1.46 1.58
CA ASP A 202 -15.15 2.30 2.54
C ASP A 202 -13.99 3.04 1.86
N THR A 203 -14.33 4.22 1.35
CA THR A 203 -13.38 5.15 0.74
C THR A 203 -12.49 5.87 1.75
N SER A 204 -12.69 5.63 3.05
CA SER A 204 -11.95 6.24 4.15
C SER A 204 -10.87 5.33 4.75
N SER A 205 -10.56 4.21 4.08
CA SER A 205 -9.47 3.32 4.49
C SER A 205 -8.13 3.69 3.85
N ILE A 206 -7.04 3.46 4.58
CA ILE A 206 -5.65 3.58 4.07
C ILE A 206 -5.43 2.66 2.87
N ILE A 207 -6.02 1.46 2.91
CA ILE A 207 -5.94 0.50 1.80
C ILE A 207 -6.64 1.05 0.56
N TYR A 208 -7.82 1.66 0.70
CA TYR A 208 -8.48 2.33 -0.41
C TYR A 208 -7.59 3.44 -1.02
N ALA A 209 -6.91 4.23 -0.18
CA ALA A 209 -6.00 5.28 -0.64
C ALA A 209 -4.84 4.73 -1.49
N ILE A 210 -4.23 3.62 -1.04
CA ILE A 210 -3.14 2.95 -1.74
C ILE A 210 -3.66 2.34 -3.04
N SER A 211 -4.77 1.61 -2.98
CA SER A 211 -5.47 1.04 -4.13
C SER A 211 -5.79 2.09 -5.20
N ALA A 212 -6.38 3.22 -4.80
CA ALA A 212 -6.73 4.32 -5.70
C ALA A 212 -5.47 4.95 -6.33
N SER A 213 -4.40 5.12 -5.55
CA SER A 213 -3.11 5.63 -6.03
C SER A 213 -2.50 4.71 -7.08
N VAL A 214 -2.41 3.40 -6.79
CA VAL A 214 -1.88 2.38 -7.72
C VAL A 214 -2.74 2.32 -8.99
N LEU A 215 -4.07 2.29 -8.86
CA LEU A 215 -4.98 2.31 -10.02
C LEU A 215 -4.80 3.55 -10.88
N ASN A 216 -4.59 4.71 -10.28
CA ASN A 216 -4.32 5.95 -11.01
C ASN A 216 -3.01 5.86 -11.79
N LEU A 217 -1.93 5.35 -11.18
CA LEU A 217 -0.65 5.13 -11.85
C LEU A 217 -0.80 4.15 -13.02
N LEU A 218 -1.48 3.03 -12.80
CA LEU A 218 -1.70 2.03 -13.82
C LEU A 218 -2.50 2.60 -15.00
N ARG A 219 -3.59 3.31 -14.74
CA ARG A 219 -4.48 3.85 -15.80
C ARG A 219 -3.85 4.96 -16.60
N ASN A 220 -3.22 5.90 -15.91
CA ASN A 220 -2.88 7.19 -16.48
C ASN A 220 -1.40 7.27 -16.85
N ILE A 221 -0.54 6.43 -16.28
CA ILE A 221 0.91 6.48 -16.48
C ILE A 221 1.39 5.22 -17.17
N ALA A 222 1.29 4.05 -16.53
CA ALA A 222 1.82 2.81 -17.09
C ALA A 222 1.03 2.36 -18.33
N PHE A 223 -0.29 2.18 -18.22
CA PHE A 223 -1.16 1.68 -19.31
C PHE A 223 -1.94 2.77 -20.04
N GLY A 224 -1.62 4.04 -19.78
CA GLY A 224 -2.19 5.18 -20.48
C GLY A 224 -1.98 5.06 -21.98
N TYR A 225 -3.02 5.37 -22.77
CA TYR A 225 -2.86 5.47 -24.22
C TYR A 225 -2.13 6.75 -24.56
N ARG A 226 -1.12 6.65 -25.43
CA ARG A 226 -0.44 7.78 -26.04
C ARG A 226 0.00 7.40 -27.44
N GLY A 227 -0.35 8.23 -28.42
CA GLY A 227 -0.02 7.99 -29.83
C GLY A 227 1.49 7.97 -30.04
N PHE A 228 1.98 7.13 -30.96
CA PHE A 228 3.42 6.97 -31.22
C PHE A 228 4.06 8.17 -31.93
N THR A 229 3.26 9.13 -32.37
CA THR A 229 3.71 10.38 -33.01
C THR A 229 3.72 11.55 -32.03
N GLU A 230 3.26 11.35 -30.79
CA GLU A 230 3.26 12.37 -29.75
C GLU A 230 4.64 12.48 -29.10
N ASP A 231 4.88 13.55 -28.32
CA ASP A 231 6.11 13.68 -27.55
C ASP A 231 6.23 12.56 -26.50
N ARG A 232 7.44 12.28 -26.01
CA ARG A 232 7.65 11.33 -24.92
C ARG A 232 7.03 11.83 -23.62
N MET A 233 6.43 10.93 -22.84
CA MET A 233 6.04 11.23 -21.46
C MET A 233 7.27 11.46 -20.56
N PRO A 234 7.16 12.32 -19.53
CA PRO A 234 8.18 12.39 -18.49
C PRO A 234 8.36 11.05 -17.74
N LEU A 235 7.26 10.32 -17.56
CA LEU A 235 7.19 9.03 -16.88
C LEU A 235 7.22 7.87 -17.87
N ILE A 236 7.68 6.70 -17.40
CA ILE A 236 7.63 5.46 -18.18
C ILE A 236 6.19 5.10 -18.53
N ASN A 237 5.98 4.75 -19.80
CA ASN A 237 4.72 4.22 -20.31
C ASN A 237 4.95 2.80 -20.83
N ARG A 238 4.17 1.83 -20.33
CA ARG A 238 4.27 0.40 -20.68
C ARG A 238 4.15 0.17 -22.17
N ASN A 239 3.21 0.82 -22.85
CA ASN A 239 2.98 0.60 -24.28
C ASN A 239 4.20 1.07 -25.08
N TRP A 240 4.77 2.22 -24.74
CA TRP A 240 5.96 2.71 -25.42
C TRP A 240 7.18 1.84 -25.15
N VAL A 241 7.39 1.38 -23.90
CA VAL A 241 8.49 0.47 -23.56
C VAL A 241 8.37 -0.86 -24.31
N LEU A 242 7.23 -1.55 -24.18
CA LEU A 242 7.06 -2.90 -24.74
C LEU A 242 6.89 -2.94 -26.26
N HIS A 243 6.59 -1.81 -26.91
CA HIS A 243 6.57 -1.69 -28.37
C HIS A 243 7.82 -1.02 -28.95
N GLY A 244 8.87 -0.81 -28.14
CA GLY A 244 10.16 -0.26 -28.60
C GLY A 244 10.07 1.19 -29.11
N ARG A 245 9.14 1.98 -28.56
CA ARG A 245 8.90 3.38 -28.93
C ARG A 245 9.42 4.38 -27.90
N ASP A 246 9.67 3.94 -26.67
CA ASP A 246 10.39 4.77 -25.71
C ASP A 246 11.90 4.79 -26.01
N ASN A 247 12.61 5.81 -25.54
CA ASN A 247 14.06 5.94 -25.69
C ASN A 247 14.80 5.33 -24.48
N PRO A 248 15.50 4.18 -24.64
CA PRO A 248 16.20 3.52 -23.55
C PRO A 248 17.38 4.30 -22.97
N THR A 249 17.88 5.34 -23.65
CA THR A 249 18.97 6.18 -23.12
C THR A 249 18.51 7.12 -22.02
N LEU A 250 17.19 7.29 -21.84
CA LEU A 250 16.61 8.15 -20.82
C LEU A 250 16.25 7.39 -19.53
N TRP A 251 16.24 6.05 -19.60
CA TRP A 251 15.94 5.20 -18.46
C TRP A 251 17.08 5.20 -17.45
N ASN A 252 16.73 5.30 -16.18
CA ASN A 252 17.68 5.39 -15.08
C ASN A 252 17.11 4.75 -13.80
N LYS A 253 17.91 4.74 -12.73
CA LYS A 253 17.55 4.13 -11.44
C LYS A 253 16.18 4.57 -10.88
N LYS A 254 15.78 5.83 -11.05
CA LYS A 254 14.54 6.34 -10.47
C LYS A 254 13.33 5.69 -11.10
N ASP A 255 13.45 5.34 -12.38
CA ASP A 255 12.40 4.65 -13.10
C ASP A 255 12.29 3.21 -12.64
N VAL A 256 13.42 2.55 -12.35
CA VAL A 256 13.44 1.22 -11.74
C VAL A 256 12.79 1.24 -10.36
N TYR A 257 13.16 2.18 -9.48
CA TYR A 257 12.54 2.29 -8.15
C TYR A 257 11.04 2.54 -8.22
N ARG A 258 10.54 3.34 -9.18
CA ARG A 258 9.09 3.47 -9.41
C ARG A 258 8.43 2.14 -9.74
N LEU A 259 9.03 1.36 -10.64
CA LEU A 259 8.50 0.05 -11.01
C LEU A 259 8.51 -0.91 -9.80
N ILE A 260 9.58 -0.90 -9.00
CA ILE A 260 9.67 -1.66 -7.73
C ILE A 260 8.55 -1.24 -6.78
N THR A 261 8.33 0.07 -6.58
CA THR A 261 7.24 0.53 -5.69
C THR A 261 5.87 0.07 -6.16
N MET A 262 5.65 0.00 -7.48
CA MET A 262 4.38 -0.44 -8.06
C MET A 262 4.17 -1.94 -7.89
N ILE A 263 5.21 -2.75 -8.17
CA ILE A 263 5.17 -4.21 -7.98
C ILE A 263 4.94 -4.54 -6.51
N SER A 264 5.72 -3.94 -5.61
CA SER A 264 5.56 -4.12 -4.16
C SER A 264 4.15 -3.75 -3.67
N ALA A 265 3.63 -2.60 -4.11
CA ALA A 265 2.28 -2.17 -3.74
C ALA A 265 1.21 -3.14 -4.26
N LEU A 266 1.33 -3.63 -5.49
CA LEU A 266 0.40 -4.61 -6.06
C LEU A 266 0.39 -5.92 -5.27
N ARG A 267 1.57 -6.43 -4.90
CA ARG A 267 1.71 -7.64 -4.11
C ARG A 267 1.08 -7.50 -2.73
N MET A 268 1.34 -6.38 -2.04
CA MET A 268 0.74 -6.08 -0.74
C MET A 268 -0.80 -6.03 -0.83
N LEU A 269 -1.34 -5.45 -1.89
CA LEU A 269 -2.79 -5.38 -2.11
C LEU A 269 -3.40 -6.75 -2.44
N ASN A 270 -2.70 -7.59 -3.21
CA ASN A 270 -3.14 -8.95 -3.53
C ASN A 270 -3.18 -9.84 -2.26
N GLU A 271 -2.17 -9.71 -1.39
CA GLU A 271 -2.13 -10.39 -0.08
C GLU A 271 -3.29 -9.92 0.82
N TRP A 272 -3.52 -8.60 0.88
CA TRP A 272 -4.63 -8.03 1.63
C TRP A 272 -5.98 -8.59 1.18
N ASN A 273 -6.23 -8.60 -0.13
CA ASN A 273 -7.47 -9.14 -0.69
C ASN A 273 -7.62 -10.63 -0.34
N SER A 274 -6.56 -11.42 -0.48
CA SER A 274 -6.58 -12.85 -0.16
C SER A 274 -6.96 -13.12 1.31
N LEU A 275 -6.46 -12.29 2.23
CA LEU A 275 -6.82 -12.37 3.65
C LEU A 275 -8.29 -12.02 3.90
N VAL A 276 -8.81 -10.95 3.29
CA VAL A 276 -10.22 -10.55 3.43
C VAL A 276 -11.16 -11.64 2.90
N TRP A 277 -10.84 -12.25 1.75
CA TRP A 277 -11.62 -13.36 1.21
C TRP A 277 -11.62 -14.59 2.12
N SER A 278 -10.47 -14.94 2.71
CA SER A 278 -10.39 -16.07 3.64
C SER A 278 -11.29 -15.87 4.87
N GLN A 279 -11.32 -14.66 5.43
CA GLN A 279 -12.16 -14.31 6.58
C GLN A 279 -13.66 -14.34 6.25
N GLN A 280 -14.06 -13.84 5.08
CA GLN A 280 -15.47 -13.89 4.64
C GLN A 280 -15.97 -15.32 4.40
N SER A 281 -15.10 -16.21 3.92
CA SER A 281 -15.46 -17.63 3.69
C SER A 281 -15.60 -18.44 4.99
N GLU A 282 -14.91 -18.04 6.06
CA GLU A 282 -15.04 -18.66 7.39
C GLU A 282 -16.31 -18.19 8.12
N ASP A 283 -16.72 -16.93 7.92
CA ASP A 283 -17.90 -16.34 8.55
C ASP A 283 -19.23 -16.71 7.84
N ASP A 284 -19.20 -17.20 6.60
CA ASP A 284 -20.37 -17.77 5.89
C ASP A 284 -20.01 -19.05 5.09
N PRO A 285 -19.99 -20.22 5.74
CA PRO A 285 -19.68 -21.49 5.09
C PRO A 285 -20.73 -21.95 4.07
N SER A 286 -21.84 -21.22 3.87
CA SER A 286 -22.86 -21.54 2.87
C SER A 286 -22.57 -20.97 1.48
N SER A 287 -21.52 -20.14 1.34
CA SER A 287 -21.15 -19.49 0.08
C SER A 287 -20.20 -20.30 -0.82
N VAL A 288 -19.67 -21.43 -0.36
CA VAL A 288 -18.84 -22.32 -1.18
C VAL A 288 -19.74 -23.33 -1.92
N ILE A 289 -20.35 -22.87 -3.01
CA ILE A 289 -20.84 -23.77 -4.07
C ILE A 289 -19.86 -23.61 -5.24
N PHE A 290 -18.98 -24.60 -5.39
CA PHE A 290 -18.24 -24.82 -6.62
C PHE A 290 -19.18 -25.47 -7.64
N ASP A 291 -19.38 -24.81 -8.78
CA ASP A 291 -19.70 -25.43 -10.08
C ASP A 291 -18.58 -25.08 -11.06
#